data_AF-A0AAF0C956-F1
#
_entry.id   AF-A0AAF0C956-F1
#
_cell.length_a   1.000
_cell.length_b   1.000
_cell.length_c   1.000
_cell.angle_alpha   90.00
_cell.angle_beta   90.00
_cell.angle_gamma   90.00
#
_symmetry.space_group_name_H-M   'P 1'
#
loop_
_entity.id
_entity.type
_entity.pdbx_description
1 polymer ?
#
loop_
_entity_poly.entity_id
_entity_poly.type
_entity_poly.pdbx_seq_one_letter_code
_entity_poly.pdbx_strand_id
1 'polypeptide(L)'
;MSEITIELWLAIIFALSLFMLAIAAFCFIRISGKHIEREMKNEGKLPPAWDSTMGLRYHFYAIVIVRNSIEPMSFVDDEAVLRFARKKDRYLAYFFVITSAIFLLVIFIAYFFFDLE
;
A
#
# COMPACT_ATOMS: atom_id res chain seq x y z
N MET A 1 35.65 10.92 -14.45
CA MET A 1 34.40 11.02 -13.67
C MET A 1 33.32 10.48 -14.59
N SER A 2 32.72 9.32 -14.31
CA SER A 2 31.66 8.78 -15.18
C SER A 2 30.49 9.76 -15.16
N GLU A 3 30.08 10.27 -16.31
CA GLU A 3 28.89 11.11 -16.43
C GLU A 3 27.67 10.27 -16.03
N ILE A 4 27.02 10.65 -14.93
CA ILE A 4 25.81 9.97 -14.48
C ILE A 4 24.67 10.45 -15.38
N THR A 5 24.15 9.55 -16.21
CA THR A 5 23.03 9.84 -17.12
C THR A 5 21.71 9.95 -16.34
N ILE A 6 20.72 10.62 -16.94
CA ILE A 6 19.37 10.74 -16.37
C ILE A 6 18.72 9.36 -16.21
N GLU A 7 19.00 8.44 -17.14
CA GLU A 7 18.53 7.06 -17.10
C GLU A 7 19.03 6.31 -15.87
N LEU A 8 20.31 6.47 -15.55
CA LEU A 8 20.91 5.85 -14.37
C LEU A 8 20.30 6.41 -13.08
N TRP A 9 20.06 7.73 -13.01
CA TRP A 9 19.36 8.34 -11.87
C TRP A 9 17.94 7.80 -11.71
N LEU A 10 17.17 7.73 -12.80
CA LEU A 10 15.81 7.21 -12.76
C LEU A 10 15.77 5.72 -12.38
N ALA A 11 16.71 4.90 -12.88
CA ALA A 11 16.83 3.50 -12.49
C ALA A 11 17.15 3.33 -10.99
N ILE A 12 18.05 4.16 -10.44
CA ILE A 12 18.37 4.14 -9.01
C ILE A 12 17.14 4.55 -8.17
N ILE A 13 16.44 5.62 -8.55
CA ILE A 13 15.23 6.09 -7.86
C ILE A 13 14.12 5.04 -7.93
N PHE A 14 13.95 4.39 -9.08
CA PHE A 14 13.00 3.29 -9.26
C PHE A 14 13.33 2.12 -8.31
N ALA A 15 14.59 1.67 -8.29
CA ALA A 15 15.00 0.59 -7.40
C ALA A 15 14.78 0.95 -5.92
N LEU A 16 15.18 2.15 -5.50
CA LEU A 16 15.01 2.61 -4.12
C LEU A 16 13.54 2.71 -3.72
N SER A 17 12.69 3.27 -4.58
CA SER A 17 11.25 3.38 -4.31
C SER A 17 10.57 2.00 -4.28
N LEU A 18 10.98 1.05 -5.13
CA LEU A 18 10.52 -0.33 -5.08
C LEU A 18 10.86 -1.01 -3.76
N PHE A 19 12.10 -0.90 -3.29
CA PHE A 19 12.51 -1.48 -2.00
C PHE A 19 11.77 -0.83 -0.82
N MET A 20 11.59 0.49 -0.85
CA MET A 20 10.81 1.21 0.16
C MET A 20 9.35 0.75 0.18
N LEU A 21 8.73 0.59 -1.00
CA LEU A 21 7.37 0.07 -1.12
C LEU A 21 7.27 -1.36 -0.57
N ALA A 22 8.23 -2.24 -0.91
CA ALA A 22 8.25 -3.62 -0.41
C ALA A 22 8.36 -3.68 1.13
N ILE A 23 9.22 -2.85 1.73
CA ILE A 23 9.35 -2.75 3.19
C ILE A 23 8.05 -2.22 3.80
N ALA A 24 7.46 -1.17 3.23
CA ALA A 24 6.22 -0.59 3.72
C ALA A 24 5.05 -1.59 3.66
N ALA A 25 4.92 -2.29 2.52
CA ALA A 25 3.94 -3.35 2.32
C ALA A 25 4.11 -4.46 3.37
N PHE A 26 5.33 -4.98 3.52
CA PHE A 26 5.63 -6.05 4.47
C PHE A 26 5.28 -5.64 5.90
N CYS A 27 5.73 -4.46 6.34
CA CYS A 27 5.45 -3.93 7.67
C CYS A 27 3.95 -3.75 7.91
N PHE A 28 3.24 -3.09 6.99
CA PHE A 28 1.79 -2.87 7.13
C PHE A 28 1.01 -4.18 7.16
N ILE A 29 1.28 -5.11 6.23
CA ILE A 29 0.58 -6.40 6.15
C ILE A 29 0.80 -7.21 7.43
N ARG A 30 2.06 -7.35 7.86
CA ARG A 30 2.41 -8.20 9.02
C ARG A 30 1.93 -7.63 10.35
N ILE A 31 2.03 -6.32 10.55
CA ILE A 31 1.75 -5.69 11.84
C ILE A 31 0.29 -5.25 11.95
N SER A 32 -0.24 -4.64 10.89
CA SER A 32 -1.57 -4.03 10.87
C SER A 32 -2.59 -4.93 10.20
N GLY A 33 -2.33 -5.37 8.95
CA GLY A 33 -3.26 -6.20 8.18
C GLY A 33 -3.66 -7.48 8.90
N LYS A 34 -2.68 -8.25 9.38
CA LYS A 34 -2.94 -9.48 10.14
C LYS A 34 -3.62 -9.25 11.49
N HIS A 35 -3.38 -8.11 12.13
CA HIS A 35 -4.08 -7.76 13.37
C HIS A 35 -5.56 -7.48 13.09
N ILE A 36 -5.85 -6.63 12.11
CA ILE A 36 -7.22 -6.27 11.73
C ILE A 36 -8.01 -7.51 11.32
N GLU A 37 -7.44 -8.39 10.49
CA GLU A 37 -8.11 -9.64 10.09
C GLU A 37 -8.36 -10.58 11.26
N ARG A 38 -7.47 -10.61 12.25
CA ARG A 38 -7.67 -11.42 13.46
C ARG A 38 -8.86 -10.90 14.26
N GLU A 39 -8.96 -9.59 14.46
CA GLU A 39 -10.10 -9.00 15.17
C GLU A 39 -11.41 -9.16 14.38
N MET A 40 -11.39 -8.98 13.06
CA MET A 40 -12.53 -9.27 12.19
C MET A 40 -13.01 -10.72 12.35
N LYS A 41 -12.07 -11.68 12.35
CA LYS A 41 -12.38 -13.10 12.51
C LYS A 41 -13.02 -13.40 13.87
N ASN A 42 -12.60 -12.70 14.94
CA ASN A 42 -13.21 -12.86 16.27
C ASN A 42 -14.70 -12.51 16.27
N GLU A 43 -15.14 -11.64 15.36
CA GLU A 43 -16.55 -11.29 15.16
C GLU A 43 -17.23 -12.05 14.01
N GLY A 44 -16.58 -13.09 13.48
CA GLY A 44 -17.11 -13.87 12.35
C GLY A 44 -17.06 -13.14 11.00
N LYS A 45 -16.39 -11.99 10.91
CA LYS A 45 -16.16 -11.28 9.65
C LYS A 45 -14.96 -11.91 8.93
N LEU A 46 -15.20 -12.42 7.73
CA LEU A 46 -14.16 -13.00 6.89
C LEU A 46 -13.55 -11.95 5.95
N PRO A 47 -12.27 -12.10 5.55
CA PRO A 47 -11.69 -11.28 4.50
C PRO A 47 -12.47 -11.41 3.19
N PRO A 48 -12.44 -10.38 2.31
CA PRO A 48 -13.11 -10.43 1.03
C PRO A 48 -12.68 -11.62 0.17
N ALA A 49 -13.65 -12.33 -0.41
CA ALA A 49 -13.39 -13.54 -1.19
C ALA A 49 -12.66 -13.28 -2.52
N TRP A 50 -12.81 -12.07 -3.09
CA TRP A 50 -12.19 -11.67 -4.36
C TRP A 50 -10.66 -11.59 -4.28
N ASP A 51 -10.09 -11.46 -3.07
CA ASP A 51 -8.64 -11.38 -2.83
C ASP A 51 -8.16 -12.52 -1.94
N SER A 52 -8.46 -13.76 -2.32
CA SER A 52 -8.06 -14.93 -1.53
C SER A 52 -6.56 -15.24 -1.61
N THR A 53 -5.87 -14.80 -2.67
CA THR A 53 -4.49 -15.20 -2.99
C THR A 53 -3.47 -14.06 -3.13
N MET A 54 -3.85 -12.89 -3.68
CA MET A 54 -2.87 -11.85 -4.03
C MET A 54 -2.53 -10.91 -2.86
N GLY A 55 -3.47 -10.64 -1.96
CA GLY A 55 -3.29 -9.73 -0.83
C GLY A 55 -3.49 -8.26 -1.17
N LEU A 56 -4.12 -7.95 -2.32
CA LEU A 56 -4.45 -6.58 -2.74
C LEU A 56 -5.40 -5.87 -1.74
N ARG A 57 -6.20 -6.61 -0.98
CA ARG A 57 -7.07 -6.08 0.08
C ARG A 57 -6.31 -5.28 1.13
N TYR A 58 -5.04 -5.57 1.36
CA TYR A 58 -4.23 -4.82 2.31
C TYR A 58 -3.93 -3.39 1.81
N HIS A 59 -3.84 -3.18 0.49
CA HIS A 59 -3.81 -1.81 -0.05
C HIS A 59 -5.11 -1.07 0.26
N PHE A 60 -6.27 -1.73 0.07
CA PHE A 60 -7.56 -1.12 0.41
C PHE A 60 -7.69 -0.84 1.91
N TYR A 61 -7.23 -1.73 2.79
CA TYR A 61 -7.20 -1.46 4.23
C TYR A 61 -6.37 -0.20 4.55
N ALA A 62 -5.19 -0.06 3.94
CA ALA A 62 -4.35 1.13 4.14
C ALA A 62 -5.04 2.41 3.64
N ILE A 63 -5.67 2.37 2.46
CA ILE A 63 -6.44 3.49 1.90
C ILE A 63 -7.58 3.88 2.83
N VAL A 64 -8.36 2.92 3.31
CA VAL A 64 -9.47 3.17 4.25
C VAL A 64 -8.98 3.83 5.52
N ILE A 65 -7.87 3.35 6.11
CA ILE A 65 -7.28 3.92 7.32
C ILE A 65 -6.78 5.35 7.09
N VAL A 66 -6.17 5.63 5.95
CA VAL A 66 -5.69 6.98 5.57
C VAL A 66 -6.86 7.92 5.32
N ARG A 67 -7.86 7.47 4.56
CA ARG A 67 -9.09 8.22 4.26
C ARG A 67 -9.89 8.51 5.53
N ASN A 68 -9.87 7.58 6.48
CA ASN A 68 -10.55 7.67 7.77
C ASN A 68 -12.06 8.01 7.64
N SER A 69 -12.70 7.47 6.59
CA SER A 69 -14.13 7.58 6.31
C SER A 69 -14.67 6.24 5.80
N ILE A 70 -15.97 6.00 5.98
CA ILE A 70 -16.70 4.85 5.46
C ILE A 70 -17.34 5.27 4.13
N GLU A 71 -17.08 4.53 3.06
CA GLU A 71 -17.72 4.77 1.76
C GLU A 71 -18.87 3.77 1.53
N PRO A 72 -19.96 4.20 0.86
CA PRO A 72 -21.10 3.33 0.56
C PRO A 72 -20.75 2.20 -0.41
N MET A 73 -19.71 2.39 -1.24
CA MET A 73 -19.18 1.38 -2.15
C MET A 73 -17.69 1.21 -1.91
N SER A 74 -17.33 0.22 -1.09
CA SER A 74 -15.94 -0.16 -0.83
C SER A 74 -15.70 -1.62 -1.17
N PHE A 75 -14.48 -1.94 -1.61
CA PHE A 75 -14.05 -3.32 -1.87
C PHE A 75 -13.81 -4.12 -0.58
N VAL A 76 -13.82 -3.45 0.57
CA VAL A 76 -13.58 -4.01 1.90
C VAL A 76 -14.61 -3.47 2.91
N ASP A 77 -14.75 -4.13 4.05
CA ASP A 77 -15.60 -3.65 5.15
C ASP A 77 -14.90 -2.48 5.87
N ASP A 78 -15.17 -1.26 5.40
CA ASP A 78 -14.55 -0.03 5.91
C ASP A 78 -14.78 0.16 7.41
N GLU A 79 -15.98 -0.14 7.89
CA GLU A 79 -16.36 0.01 9.29
C GLU A 79 -15.50 -0.89 10.17
N ALA A 80 -15.37 -2.18 9.80
CA ALA A 80 -14.53 -3.12 10.52
C ALA A 80 -13.05 -2.73 10.46
N VAL A 81 -12.54 -2.31 9.30
CA VAL A 81 -11.14 -1.86 9.16
C VAL A 81 -10.85 -0.69 10.10
N LEU A 82 -11.70 0.34 10.10
CA LEU A 82 -11.50 1.53 10.93
C LEU A 82 -11.67 1.24 12.42
N ARG A 83 -12.64 0.41 12.79
CA ARG A 83 -12.91 0.07 14.19
C ARG A 83 -11.77 -0.71 14.83
N PHE A 84 -11.12 -1.61 14.08
CA PHE A 84 -10.01 -2.42 14.58
C PHE A 84 -8.62 -1.82 14.33
N ALA A 85 -8.52 -0.74 13.56
CA ALA A 85 -7.26 -0.05 13.35
C ALA A 85 -6.78 0.65 14.64
N ARG A 86 -5.54 0.37 15.05
CA ARG A 86 -4.89 1.05 16.18
C ARG A 86 -4.20 2.32 15.71
N LYS A 87 -3.84 3.20 16.66
CA LYS A 87 -3.06 4.42 16.38
C LYS A 87 -1.78 4.15 15.56
N LYS A 88 -1.04 3.08 15.90
CA LYS A 88 0.19 2.70 15.17
C LYS A 88 -0.07 2.23 13.74
N ASP A 89 -1.23 1.64 13.48
CA ASP A 89 -1.61 1.14 12.16
C ASP A 89 -1.86 2.32 11.20
N ARG A 90 -2.26 3.48 11.72
CA ARG A 90 -2.37 4.73 10.93
C ARG A 90 -1.02 5.17 10.37
N TYR A 91 0.03 5.21 11.20
CA TYR A 91 1.37 5.59 10.73
C TYR A 91 1.89 4.63 9.67
N LEU A 92 1.68 3.32 9.86
CA LEU A 92 2.06 2.31 8.86
C LEU A 92 1.24 2.45 7.57
N ALA A 93 -0.06 2.75 7.67
CA ALA A 93 -0.91 3.01 6.51
C ALA A 93 -0.45 4.23 5.71
N TYR A 94 -0.17 5.36 6.38
CA TYR A 94 0.37 6.55 5.73
C TYR A 94 1.69 6.27 5.04
N PHE A 95 2.61 5.60 5.73
CA PHE A 95 3.90 5.22 5.16
C PHE A 95 3.73 4.35 3.90
N PHE A 96 2.82 3.38 3.95
CA PHE A 96 2.54 2.50 2.82
C PHE A 96 1.90 3.24 1.63
N VAL A 97 0.85 4.04 1.87
CA VAL A 97 0.16 4.77 0.81
C VAL A 97 1.07 5.81 0.15
N ILE A 98 1.87 6.55 0.94
CA ILE A 98 2.81 7.54 0.42
C ILE A 98 3.92 6.88 -0.42
N THR A 99 4.50 5.78 0.06
CA THR A 99 5.54 5.05 -0.70
C THR A 99 4.96 4.44 -1.98
N SER A 100 3.73 3.91 -1.96
CA SER A 100 3.03 3.49 -3.18
C SER A 100 2.84 4.65 -4.16
N ALA A 101 2.40 5.82 -3.70
CA ALA A 101 2.19 6.98 -4.55
C ALA A 101 3.50 7.48 -5.18
N ILE A 102 4.60 7.51 -4.42
CA ILE A 102 5.93 7.86 -4.93
C ILE A 102 6.38 6.84 -6.00
N PHE A 103 6.23 5.55 -5.74
CA PHE A 103 6.61 4.51 -6.70
C PHE A 103 5.81 4.64 -8.02
N LEU A 104 4.50 4.86 -7.93
CA LEU A 104 3.65 5.10 -9.11
C LEU A 104 4.05 6.39 -9.85
N LEU A 105 4.41 7.46 -9.14
CA LEU A 105 4.91 8.69 -9.75
C LEU A 105 6.22 8.45 -10.51
N VAL A 106 7.14 7.65 -9.96
CA VAL A 106 8.39 7.30 -10.63
C VAL A 106 8.14 6.48 -11.90
N ILE A 107 7.23 5.50 -11.85
CA ILE A 107 6.81 4.74 -13.05
C ILE A 107 6.20 5.68 -14.09
N PHE A 108 5.31 6.57 -13.67
CA PHE A 108 4.68 7.54 -14.56
C PHE A 108 5.73 8.42 -15.25
N ILE A 109 6.66 9.01 -14.50
CA ILE A 109 7.76 9.81 -15.06
C ILE A 109 8.60 8.97 -16.03
N ALA A 110 8.98 7.75 -15.66
CA ALA A 110 9.77 6.88 -16.53
C ALA A 110 9.04 6.57 -17.85
N TYR A 111 7.73 6.31 -17.81
CA TYR A 111 6.92 6.07 -19.00
C TYR A 111 6.94 7.25 -19.97
N PHE A 112 6.78 8.49 -19.48
CA PHE A 112 6.79 9.69 -20.33
C PHE A 112 8.17 10.09 -20.86
N PHE A 113 9.24 9.77 -20.14
CA PHE A 113 10.60 10.15 -20.53
C PHE A 113 11.28 9.12 -21.44
N PHE A 114 10.83 7.86 -21.41
CA PHE A 114 11.49 6.76 -22.13
C PHE A 114 10.65 6.08 -23.20
N ASP A 115 9.45 6.58 -23.52
CA ASP A 115 8.55 6.03 -24.54
C ASP A 115 8.57 4.49 -24.52
N LEU A 116 8.27 3.91 -23.35
CA LEU A 116 8.36 2.46 -23.15
C LEU A 116 7.22 1.78 -23.94
N GLU A 117 7.44 1.56 -25.24
CA GLU A 117 6.68 0.67 -26.13
C GLU A 117 7.09 -0.80 -25.95
#